data_AF-A0A5B0V703-F1
#
_entry.id   AF-A0A5B0V703-F1
#
_cell.length_a   1.000
_cell.length_b   1.000
_cell.length_c   1.000
_cell.angle_alpha   90.00
_cell.angle_beta   90.00
_cell.angle_gamma   90.00
#
_symmetry.space_group_name_H-M   'P 1'
#
loop_
_entity.id
_entity.type
_entity.pdbx_description
1 polymer ?
#
loop_
_entity_poly.entity_id
_entity_poly.type
_entity_poly.pdbx_seq_one_letter_code
_entity_poly.pdbx_strand_id
1 'polypeptide(L)' 'LAEARKMVDQSVQIYNTRRPHLALKYKTPDAVHRAFQ' A
#
# COMPACT_ATOMS: atom_id res chain seq x y z
N LEU A 1 4.17 -12.78 -19.25
CA LEU A 1 3.04 -12.36 -18.36
C LEU A 1 3.40 -12.40 -16.88
N ALA A 2 4.15 -13.40 -16.40
CA ALA A 2 4.54 -13.50 -14.99
C ALA A 2 5.33 -12.28 -14.47
N GLU A 3 6.28 -11.77 -15.25
CA GLU A 3 7.11 -10.62 -14.85
C GLU A 3 6.30 -9.33 -14.72
N ALA A 4 5.44 -9.03 -15.70
CA ALA A 4 4.54 -7.87 -15.64
C ALA A 4 3.63 -7.93 -14.40
N ARG A 5 3.10 -9.13 -14.07
CA ARG A 5 2.30 -9.31 -12.86
C ARG A 5 3.12 -9.06 -11.59
N LYS A 6 4.33 -9.62 -11.52
CA LYS A 6 5.26 -9.41 -10.40
C LYS A 6 5.55 -7.92 -10.21
N MET A 7 5.81 -7.18 -11.28
CA MET A 7 6.06 -5.73 -11.22
C MET A 7 4.86 -4.96 -10.67
N VAL A 8 3.64 -5.31 -11.11
CA VAL A 8 2.41 -4.69 -10.61
C VAL A 8 2.21 -5.01 -9.13
N ASP A 9 2.37 -6.27 -8.72
CA ASP A 9 2.20 -6.69 -7.33
C ASP A 9 3.20 -5.95 -6.42
N GLN A 10 4.46 -5.80 -6.86
CA GLN A 10 5.48 -5.01 -6.13
C GLN A 10 5.10 -3.53 -6.03
N SER A 11 4.58 -2.93 -7.10
CA SER A 11 4.12 -1.54 -7.10
C SER A 11 2.97 -1.32 -6.11
N VAL A 12 1.99 -2.22 -6.09
CA VAL A 12 0.85 -2.19 -5.16
C VAL A 12 1.34 -2.32 -3.71
N GLN A 13 2.26 -3.25 -3.44
CA GLN A 13 2.84 -3.41 -2.10
C GLN A 13 3.56 -2.13 -1.64
N ILE A 14 4.34 -1.50 -2.51
CA ILE A 14 5.05 -0.25 -2.20
C ILE A 14 4.05 0.87 -1.93
N TYR A 15 3.01 1.03 -2.75
CA TYR A 15 1.99 2.06 -2.54
C TYR A 15 1.30 1.88 -1.18
N ASN A 16 0.79 0.68 -0.90
CA ASN A 16 0.03 0.38 0.31
C ASN A 16 0.85 0.57 1.60
N THR A 17 2.15 0.30 1.54
CA THR A 17 3.05 0.39 2.71
C THR A 17 3.75 1.72 2.87
N ARG A 18 3.84 2.55 1.82
CA ARG A 18 4.65 3.79 1.86
C ARG A 18 3.89 5.06 1.54
N ARG A 19 2.70 5.01 0.94
CA ARG A 19 1.94 6.22 0.62
C ARG A 19 1.40 6.87 1.91
N PRO A 20 1.79 8.11 2.26
CA PRO A 20 1.21 8.78 3.43
C PRO A 20 -0.18 9.34 3.11
N HIS A 21 -1.17 9.05 3.96
CA HIS A 21 -2.45 9.73 3.97
C HIS A 21 -2.38 10.98 4.85
N LEU A 22 -2.25 12.15 4.22
CA LEU A 22 -2.08 13.43 4.91
C LEU A 22 -3.25 13.78 5.83
N ALA A 23 -4.49 13.52 5.38
CA ALA A 23 -5.69 13.72 6.20
C ALA A 23 -5.80 12.74 7.38
N LEU A 24 -5.13 11.60 7.31
CA LEU A 24 -5.16 10.54 8.34
C LEU A 24 -3.87 10.50 9.14
N LYS A 25 -3.33 11.68 9.49
CA LYS A 25 -2.12 11.82 10.32
C LYS A 25 -0.94 11.01 9.79
N TYR A 26 -0.73 11.02 8.48
CA TYR A 26 0.36 10.32 7.80
C TYR A 26 0.33 8.79 7.90
N LYS A 27 -0.80 8.18 8.30
CA LYS A 27 -0.97 6.73 8.22
C LYS A 27 -0.89 6.24 6.77
N THR A 28 -0.40 5.03 6.57
CA THR A 28 -0.41 4.36 5.26
C THR A 28 -1.74 3.65 5.03
N PRO A 29 -2.11 3.35 3.77
CA PRO A 29 -3.30 2.54 3.48
C PRO A 29 -3.35 1.25 4.32
N ASP A 30 -2.23 0.54 4.43
CA ASP A 30 -2.12 -0.67 5.26
C ASP A 30 -2.36 -0.40 6.74
N ALA A 31 -1.78 0.66 7.29
CA ALA A 31 -1.95 1.03 8.70
C ALA A 31 -3.39 1.43 9.03
N VAL A 32 -4.14 1.93 8.04
CA VAL A 32 -5.57 2.20 8.19
C VAL A 32 -6.35 0.89 8.16
N HIS A 33 -6.18 0.03 7.15
CA HIS A 33 -6.99 -1.18 7.00
C HIS A 33 -6.69 -2.27 8.04
N ARG A 34 -5.41 -2.49 8.41
CA ARG A 34 -5.04 -3.51 9.42
C ARG A 34 -5.46 -3.11 10.83
N ALA A 35 -5.69 -1.83 11.10
CA ALA A 35 -6.20 -1.36 12.39
C ALA A 35 -7.70 -1.65 12.60
N PHE A 36 -8.40 -2.09 11.56
CA PHE A 36 -9.83 -2.46 11.61
C PHE A 36 -10.08 -3.96 11.42
N GLN A 37 -9.02 -4.79 11.44
CA GLN A 37 -9.15 -6.26 11.51
C GLN A 37 -9.19 -6.76 12.95
#